data_AF-A0A449D7U4-F1
#
_entry.id   AF-A0A449D7U4-F1
#
_cell.length_a   1.000
_cell.length_b   1.000
_cell.length_c   1.000
_cell.angle_alpha   90.00
_cell.angle_beta   90.00
_cell.angle_gamma   90.00
#
_symmetry.space_group_name_H-M   'P 1'
#
loop_
_entity.id
_entity.type
_entity.pdbx_description
1 polymer ?
#
loop_
_entity_poly.entity_id
_entity_poly.type
_entity_poly.pdbx_seq_one_letter_code
_entity_poly.pdbx_strand_id
1 'polypeptide(L)' 'MRPPHFRIVKAAPRTWQVWLVVADGQWIIATETTATRAWAVAVTRLAERAPVMEVTA' A
#
# COMPACT_ATOMS: atom_id res chain seq x y z
N MET A 1 0.80 11.56 -16.61
CA MET A 1 1.32 10.57 -15.65
C MET A 1 0.14 9.93 -14.93
N ARG A 2 0.21 8.65 -14.55
CA ARG A 2 -0.84 8.02 -13.73
C ARG A 2 -0.65 8.49 -12.28
N PRO A 3 -1.71 8.94 -11.58
CA PRO A 3 -1.57 9.36 -10.19
C PRO A 3 -1.14 8.19 -9.29
N PRO A 4 -0.52 8.48 -8.13
CA PRO A 4 -0.26 7.49 -7.10
C PRO A 4 -1.50 6.65 -6.80
N HIS A 5 -1.33 5.33 -6.75
CA HIS A 5 -2.44 4.43 -6.48
C HIS A 5 -1.97 3.15 -5.77
N PHE A 6 -2.92 2.49 -5.11
CA PHE A 6 -2.68 1.20 -4.49
C PHE A 6 -2.98 0.05 -5.44
N ARG A 7 -2.22 -1.04 -5.29
CA ARG A 7 -2.51 -2.34 -5.90
C ARG A 7 -2.55 -3.41 -4.81
N ILE A 8 -3.59 -4.22 -4.81
CA ILE A 8 -3.70 -5.41 -3.97
C ILE A 8 -3.37 -6.62 -4.85
N VAL A 9 -2.34 -7.37 -4.48
CA VAL A 9 -1.78 -8.45 -5.31
C VAL A 9 -1.79 -9.76 -4.53
N LYS A 10 -2.29 -10.84 -5.13
CA LYS A 10 -2.10 -12.21 -4.61
C LYS A 10 -0.73 -12.73 -5.06
N ALA A 11 0.26 -12.64 -4.18
CA ALA A 11 1.64 -13.05 -4.48
C ALA A 11 1.85 -14.58 -4.38
N ALA A 12 1.06 -15.26 -3.54
CA ALA A 12 1.08 -16.72 -3.39
C ALA A 12 -0.28 -17.23 -2.86
N PRO A 13 -0.52 -18.56 -2.75
CA PRO A 13 -1.82 -19.12 -2.31
C PRO A 13 -2.36 -18.54 -1.00
N ARG A 14 -1.46 -18.15 -0.08
CA ARG A 14 -1.78 -17.51 1.21
C ARG A 14 -0.92 -16.27 1.46
N THR A 15 -0.62 -15.53 0.40
CA THR A 15 0.18 -14.31 0.52
C THR A 15 -0.42 -13.24 -0.35
N TRP A 16 -0.82 -12.15 0.31
CA TRP A 16 -1.36 -10.95 -0.29
C TRP A 16 -0.46 -9.78 0.04
N GLN A 17 -0.27 -8.91 -0.93
CA GLN A 17 0.56 -7.71 -0.78
C GLN A 17 -0.23 -6.47 -1.16
N VAL A 18 0.05 -5.37 -0.48
CA VAL A 18 -0.40 -4.04 -0.89
C VAL A 18 0.80 -3.25 -1.35
N TRP A 19 0.75 -2.77 -2.58
CA TRP A 19 1.80 -1.95 -3.18
C TRP A 19 1.29 -0.52 -3.35
N LEU A 20 2.14 0.47 -3.04
CA LEU A 20 1.97 1.85 -3.48
C LEU A 20 2.78 2.05 -4.75
N VAL A 21 2.10 2.41 -5.83
CA VAL A 21 2.71 2.72 -7.12
C VAL A 21 2.69 4.23 -7.28
N VAL A 22 3.86 4.82 -7.51
CA VAL A 22 4.05 6.26 -7.81
C VAL A 22 4.78 6.42 -9.14
N ALA A 23 5.04 7.65 -9.57
CA ALA A 23 5.75 7.95 -10.81
C ALA A 23 7.13 7.25 -10.90
N ASP A 24 7.88 7.24 -9.79
CA ASP A 24 9.27 6.79 -9.75
C ASP A 24 9.45 5.32 -9.37
N GLY A 25 8.36 4.58 -9.15
CA GLY A 25 8.43 3.16 -8.82
C GLY A 25 7.28 2.62 -7.99
N GLN A 26 7.54 1.51 -7.31
CA GLN A 26 6.57 0.82 -6.48
C GLN A 26 7.20 0.33 -5.17
N TRP A 27 6.44 0.41 -4.09
CA TRP A 27 6.86 -0.08 -2.77
C TRP A 27 5.83 -1.04 -2.19
N ILE A 28 6.30 -2.13 -1.59
CA ILE A 28 5.46 -3.05 -0.84
C ILE A 28 5.23 -2.46 0.56
N ILE A 29 3.98 -2.14 0.88
CA ILE A 29 3.61 -1.56 2.17
C ILE A 29 3.24 -2.64 3.17
N ALA A 30 2.54 -3.69 2.72
CA ALA A 30 2.11 -4.80 3.57
C ALA A 30 2.24 -6.14 2.85
N THR A 31 2.46 -7.21 3.61
CA THR A 31 2.44 -8.61 3.17
C THR A 31 1.74 -9.44 4.24
N GLU A 32 0.61 -10.04 3.92
CA GLU A 32 -0.25 -10.73 4.89
C GLU A 32 -0.93 -11.96 4.27
N THR A 33 -1.57 -12.79 5.10
CA THR A 33 -2.18 -14.05 4.64
C THR A 33 -3.54 -13.87 3.96
N THR A 34 -4.21 -12.74 4.17
CA THR A 34 -5.49 -12.39 3.54
C THR A 34 -5.46 -10.98 2.97
N ALA A 35 -6.25 -10.72 1.93
CA ALA A 35 -6.34 -9.40 1.30
C ALA A 35 -6.80 -8.32 2.29
N THR A 36 -7.81 -8.62 3.11
CA THR A 36 -8.37 -7.69 4.10
C THR A 36 -7.32 -7.29 5.15
N ARG A 37 -6.54 -8.25 5.65
CA ARG A 37 -5.49 -7.98 6.63
C ARG A 37 -4.34 -7.19 5.99
N ALA A 38 -3.96 -7.52 4.75
CA ALA A 38 -2.96 -6.78 4.00
C ALA A 38 -3.35 -5.30 3.85
N TRP A 39 -4.62 -5.03 3.52
CA TRP A 39 -5.15 -3.66 3.43
C TRP A 39 -5.13 -2.92 4.77
N ALA A 40 -5.63 -3.55 5.84
CA ALA A 40 -5.65 -2.95 7.18
C ALA A 40 -4.23 -2.55 7.64
N VAL A 41 -3.27 -3.48 7.50
CA VAL A 41 -1.86 -3.22 7.86
C VAL A 41 -1.26 -2.11 7.00
N ALA A 42 -1.59 -2.07 5.71
CA ALA A 42 -1.09 -1.02 4.83
C ALA A 42 -1.58 0.38 5.24
N VAL A 43 -2.86 0.52 5.59
CA VAL A 43 -3.43 1.79 6.08
C VAL A 43 -2.76 2.23 7.38
N THR A 44 -2.58 1.32 8.34
CA THR A 44 -1.88 1.63 9.60
C THR A 44 -0.45 2.09 9.36
N ARG A 45 0.32 1.36 8.54
CA ARG A 45 1.72 1.71 8.24
C ARG A 45 1.86 3.04 7.51
N LEU A 46 0.90 3.40 6.67
CA LEU A 46 0.88 4.71 6.01
C LEU A 46 0.63 5.83 7.00
N ALA A 47 -0.33 5.66 7.92
CA ALA A 47 -0.60 6.63 8.97
C ALA A 47 0.62 6.83 9.90
N GLU A 48 1.33 5.74 10.23
CA GLU A 48 2.57 5.79 11.02
C GLU A 48 3.73 6.48 10.29
N ARG A 49 3.80 6.35 8.97
CA ARG A 49 4.84 6.98 8.15
C ARG A 49 4.56 8.44 7.81
N ALA A 50 3.31 8.89 7.94
CA ALA A 50 2.88 10.23 7.58
C ALA A 50 2.14 10.93 8.74
N PRO A 51 2.84 11.40 9.79
CA PRO A 51 2.21 12.34 10.72
C PRO A 51 1.94 13.72 10.09
N VAL A 52 2.53 14.08 8.94
CA VAL A 52 2.18 15.29 8.18
C VAL A 52 2.33 15.02 6.68
N MET A 53 1.20 14.95 5.96
CA MET A 53 1.18 15.12 4.51
C MET A 53 0.15 16.20 4.21
N GLU A 54 0.60 17.45 4.10
CA GLU A 54 -0.24 18.50 3.53
C GLU A 54 -0.48 18.18 2.06
N VAL A 55 -1.73 17.91 1.72
CA VAL A 55 -2.19 17.83 0.34
C VAL A 55 -2.79 19.17 0.00
N THR A 56 -2.04 20.01 -0.71
CA THR A 56 -2.56 21.24 -1.32
C THR A 56 -3.26 20.89 -2.63
N ALA A 57 -4.44 21.49 -2.84
CA ALA A 57 -5.30 21.34 -4.02
C ALA A 57 -4.76 22.07 -5.25
#